data_AF-A0A3D0X459-F1
#
_entry.id   AF-A0A3D0X459-F1
#
_cell.length_a   1.000
_cell.length_b   1.000
_cell.length_c   1.000
_cell.angle_alpha   90.00
_cell.angle_beta   90.00
_cell.angle_gamma   90.00
#
_symmetry.space_group_name_H-M   'P 1'
#
loop_
_entity.id
_entity.type
_entity.pdbx_description
1 polymer ?
#
loop_
_entity_poly.entity_id
_entity_poly.type
_entity_poly.pdbx_seq_one_letter_code
_entity_poly.pdbx_strand_id
1 'polypeptide(L)'
;MKTWKKVVIGIVAVGVVGLGVFTYGIVKLSNNVMEKLEPEMKQYVKMSTEEQDKYVIDNMENLLFKLKQFDDEDSISLIKTDPAVRQAGIDVGRSLCASVIVDTDSIAAELTPAEKEKYKKEAAEAEARNDKFSKEMERALKNKK
;
A
#
# COMPACT_ATOMS: atom_id res chain seq x y z
N MET A 1 -33.05 26.82 13.29
CA MET A 1 -31.95 26.30 14.14
C MET A 1 -31.43 25.03 13.50
N LYS A 2 -30.13 25.01 13.19
CA LYS A 2 -29.50 24.30 12.08
C LYS A 2 -28.91 22.94 12.50
N THR A 3 -29.30 21.88 11.78
CA THR A 3 -28.44 20.75 11.33
C THR A 3 -27.41 20.17 12.30
N TRP A 4 -27.85 19.43 13.33
CA TRP A 4 -26.96 18.73 14.29
C TRP A 4 -27.15 17.20 14.33
N LYS A 5 -27.63 16.56 13.24
CA LYS A 5 -27.89 15.10 13.22
C LYS A 5 -27.45 14.33 11.96
N LYS A 6 -26.42 14.79 11.23
CA LYS A 6 -25.98 14.11 9.98
C LYS A 6 -24.46 13.91 9.81
N VAL A 7 -23.71 13.63 10.88
CA VAL A 7 -22.24 13.40 10.78
C VAL A 7 -21.79 12.08 11.45
N VAL A 8 -22.68 11.11 11.64
CA VAL A 8 -22.32 9.84 12.34
C VAL A 8 -22.46 8.58 11.47
N ILE A 9 -22.68 8.72 10.15
CA ILE A 9 -22.79 7.56 9.25
C ILE A 9 -21.86 7.75 8.05
N GLY A 10 -20.55 7.75 8.33
CA GLY A 10 -19.52 7.97 7.28
C GLY A 10 -18.25 7.15 7.47
N ILE A 11 -18.26 6.10 8.30
CA ILE A 11 -17.06 5.27 8.59
C ILE A 11 -17.32 3.77 8.36
N VAL A 12 -18.56 3.35 8.11
CA VAL A 12 -18.89 1.91 7.97
C VAL A 12 -18.93 1.43 6.51
N ALA A 13 -18.83 2.33 5.52
CA ALA A 13 -18.87 1.96 4.10
C ALA A 13 -17.50 1.79 3.42
N VAL A 14 -16.39 2.03 4.11
CA VAL A 14 -15.04 1.89 3.51
C VAL A 14 -14.63 0.41 3.45
N GLY A 15 -15.02 -0.40 4.44
CA GLY A 15 -14.63 -1.82 4.52
C GLY A 15 -15.25 -2.77 3.49
N VAL A 16 -16.10 -2.28 2.58
CA VAL A 16 -16.65 -3.07 1.45
C VAL A 16 -16.17 -2.53 0.10
N VAL A 17 -15.72 -1.28 0.05
CA VAL A 17 -15.15 -0.67 -1.16
C VAL A 17 -13.63 -0.88 -1.25
N GLY A 18 -12.96 -1.13 -0.13
CA GLY A 18 -11.51 -1.41 -0.06
C GLY A 18 -11.08 -2.59 -0.91
N LEU A 19 -11.76 -3.74 -0.78
CA LEU A 19 -11.51 -4.92 -1.61
C LEU A 19 -11.69 -4.61 -3.10
N GLY A 20 -12.75 -3.88 -3.46
CA GLY A 20 -13.06 -3.54 -4.84
C GLY A 20 -12.04 -2.59 -5.47
N VAL A 21 -11.57 -1.56 -4.75
CA VAL A 21 -10.70 -0.54 -5.37
C VAL A 21 -9.22 -0.94 -5.37
N PHE A 22 -8.74 -1.64 -4.34
CA PHE A 22 -7.36 -2.15 -4.32
C PHE A 22 -7.16 -3.29 -5.33
N THR A 23 -8.07 -4.27 -5.38
CA THR A 23 -7.99 -5.32 -6.41
C THR A 23 -8.22 -4.75 -7.81
N TYR A 24 -9.17 -3.83 -8.01
CA TYR A 24 -9.39 -3.22 -9.34
C TYR A 24 -8.27 -2.28 -9.78
N GLY A 25 -7.53 -1.66 -8.84
CA GLY A 25 -6.33 -0.87 -9.12
C GLY A 25 -5.12 -1.72 -9.53
N ILE A 26 -4.97 -2.92 -8.97
CA ILE A 26 -3.93 -3.90 -9.34
C ILE A 26 -4.31 -4.65 -10.62
N VAL A 27 -5.59 -5.04 -10.77
CA VAL A 27 -6.14 -5.73 -11.96
C VAL A 27 -6.12 -4.85 -13.22
N LYS A 28 -6.00 -3.52 -13.08
CA LYS A 28 -5.80 -2.56 -14.20
C LYS A 28 -4.36 -2.06 -14.36
N LEU A 29 -3.37 -2.75 -13.81
CA LEU A 29 -2.00 -2.57 -14.30
C LEU A 29 -1.98 -3.06 -15.76
N SER A 30 -1.95 -2.12 -16.71
CA SER A 30 -1.88 -2.48 -18.13
C SER A 30 -0.66 -3.36 -18.38
N ASN A 31 -0.70 -4.20 -19.42
CA ASN A 31 0.42 -5.09 -19.77
C ASN A 31 1.78 -4.35 -19.76
N ASN A 32 1.82 -3.10 -20.22
CA ASN A 32 3.04 -2.27 -20.21
C ASN A 32 3.57 -1.91 -18.79
N VAL A 33 2.71 -1.84 -17.78
CA VAL A 33 3.12 -1.58 -16.40
C VAL A 33 3.58 -2.89 -15.76
N MET A 34 2.88 -4.00 -16.03
CA MET A 34 3.30 -5.33 -15.57
C MET A 34 4.64 -5.77 -16.17
N GLU A 35 4.88 -5.50 -17.46
CA GLU A 35 6.18 -5.77 -18.11
C GLU A 35 7.36 -5.05 -17.44
N LYS A 36 7.11 -3.87 -16.84
CA LYS A 36 8.15 -3.12 -16.10
C LYS A 36 8.27 -3.56 -14.65
N LEU A 37 7.14 -3.86 -14.00
CA LEU A 37 7.12 -4.27 -12.60
C LEU A 37 7.60 -5.71 -12.39
N GLU A 38 7.35 -6.62 -13.33
CA GLU A 38 7.73 -8.02 -13.21
C GLU A 38 9.23 -8.23 -12.90
N PRO A 39 10.19 -7.67 -13.67
CA PRO A 39 11.62 -7.83 -13.36
C PRO A 39 11.98 -7.22 -12.01
N GLU A 40 11.37 -6.10 -11.61
CA GLU A 40 11.58 -5.48 -10.30
C GLU A 40 11.07 -6.39 -9.18
N MET A 41 9.88 -6.99 -9.33
CA MET A 41 9.31 -7.90 -8.35
C MET A 41 10.10 -9.21 -8.26
N LYS A 42 10.64 -9.73 -9.37
CA LYS A 42 11.57 -10.87 -9.36
C LYS A 42 12.87 -10.57 -8.61
N GLN A 43 13.32 -9.32 -8.63
CA GLN A 43 14.46 -8.90 -7.80
C GLN A 43 14.03 -8.73 -6.34
N TYR A 44 12.87 -8.10 -6.10
CA TYR A 44 12.33 -7.85 -4.77
C TYR A 44 12.18 -9.13 -3.93
N VAL A 45 11.70 -10.23 -4.52
CA VAL A 45 11.57 -11.51 -3.79
C VAL A 45 12.90 -12.11 -3.33
N LYS A 46 14.03 -11.69 -3.94
CA LYS A 46 15.38 -12.14 -3.63
C LYS A 46 16.10 -11.23 -2.63
N MET A 47 15.51 -10.08 -2.30
CA MET A 47 16.06 -9.10 -1.37
C MET A 47 15.86 -9.54 0.09
N SER A 48 16.76 -9.10 0.96
CA SER A 48 16.55 -9.13 2.40
C SER A 48 15.41 -8.21 2.82
N THR A 49 14.87 -8.41 4.02
CA THR A 49 13.80 -7.57 4.58
C THR A 49 14.17 -6.07 4.59
N GLU A 50 15.43 -5.75 4.91
CA GLU A 50 15.91 -4.36 4.94
C GLU A 50 16.00 -3.75 3.53
N GLU A 51 16.45 -4.52 2.55
CA GLU A 51 16.48 -4.11 1.14
C GLU A 51 15.07 -3.94 0.57
N GLN A 52 14.13 -4.80 0.96
CA GLN A 52 12.71 -4.67 0.62
C GLN A 52 12.12 -3.37 1.19
N ASP A 53 12.43 -3.03 2.44
CA ASP A 53 11.98 -1.76 3.05
C ASP A 53 12.54 -0.56 2.33
N LYS A 54 13.83 -0.61 2.01
CA LYS A 54 14.48 0.43 1.23
C LYS A 54 13.81 0.59 -0.13
N TYR A 55 13.57 -0.51 -0.86
CA TYR A 55 12.87 -0.47 -2.14
C TYR A 55 11.48 0.16 -2.00
N VAL A 56 10.72 -0.23 -0.99
CA VAL A 56 9.37 0.28 -0.74
C VAL A 56 9.40 1.79 -0.45
N ILE A 57 10.34 2.27 0.36
CA ILE A 57 10.48 3.70 0.68
C ILE A 57 10.90 4.48 -0.57
N ASP A 58 11.92 4.00 -1.28
CA ASP A 58 12.47 4.67 -2.46
C ASP A 58 11.42 4.77 -3.59
N ASN A 59 10.41 3.88 -3.60
CA ASN A 59 9.30 3.88 -4.54
C ASN A 59 7.95 4.34 -3.94
N MET A 60 7.92 4.78 -2.68
CA MET A 60 6.69 5.11 -1.97
C MET A 60 5.95 6.30 -2.59
N GLU A 61 6.69 7.31 -3.05
CA GLU A 61 6.11 8.47 -3.75
C GLU A 61 5.34 8.02 -5.00
N ASN A 62 5.91 7.09 -5.78
CA ASN A 62 5.25 6.51 -6.95
C ASN A 62 4.04 5.63 -6.56
N LEU A 63 4.11 4.91 -5.45
CA LEU A 63 3.01 4.06 -4.95
C LEU A 63 1.83 4.91 -4.44
N LEU A 64 2.11 6.00 -3.72
CA LEU A 64 1.09 6.90 -3.17
C LEU A 64 0.46 7.80 -4.23
N PHE A 65 1.25 8.29 -5.19
CA PHE A 65 0.75 9.03 -6.35
C PHE A 65 -0.27 8.18 -7.13
N LYS A 66 -0.01 6.88 -7.28
CA LYS A 66 -0.95 5.93 -7.91
C LYS A 66 -2.23 5.70 -7.10
N LEU A 67 -2.16 5.77 -5.78
CA LEU A 67 -3.33 5.63 -4.89
C LEU A 67 -4.21 6.89 -4.85
N LYS A 68 -3.77 8.04 -5.39
CA LYS A 68 -4.52 9.31 -5.45
C LYS A 68 -5.09 9.79 -4.11
N GLN A 69 -4.60 9.29 -2.98
CA GLN A 69 -5.12 9.63 -1.65
C GLN A 69 -4.32 10.75 -0.97
N PHE A 70 -3.07 10.99 -1.37
CA PHE A 70 -2.16 11.95 -0.73
C PHE A 70 -1.21 12.56 -1.76
N ASP A 71 -1.66 13.62 -2.45
CA ASP A 71 -0.90 14.31 -3.53
C ASP A 71 -0.39 15.69 -3.09
N ASP A 72 -0.13 15.88 -1.79
CA ASP A 72 0.44 17.11 -1.26
C ASP A 72 1.86 16.91 -0.73
N GLU A 73 2.71 17.94 -0.90
CA GLU A 73 4.12 17.94 -0.46
C GLU A 73 4.26 17.65 1.04
N ASP A 74 3.26 18.04 1.83
CA ASP A 74 3.23 17.80 3.27
C ASP A 74 3.15 16.31 3.62
N SER A 75 2.38 15.55 2.85
CA SER A 75 2.21 14.11 3.02
C SER A 75 3.50 13.34 2.70
N ILE A 76 4.18 13.72 1.60
CA ILE A 76 5.49 13.17 1.25
C ILE A 76 6.53 13.52 2.31
N SER A 77 6.51 14.75 2.82
CA SER A 77 7.38 15.18 3.92
C SER A 77 7.17 14.31 5.17
N LEU A 78 5.93 14.04 5.55
CA LEU A 78 5.62 13.25 6.74
C LEU A 78 6.12 11.80 6.68
N ILE A 79 6.11 11.18 5.50
CA ILE A 79 6.69 9.83 5.32
C ILE A 79 8.19 9.81 5.58
N LYS A 80 8.89 10.92 5.28
CA LYS A 80 10.33 11.05 5.50
C LYS A 80 10.66 11.41 6.94
N THR A 81 9.77 12.15 7.63
CA THR A 81 10.08 12.76 8.93
C THR A 81 9.40 12.11 10.13
N ASP A 82 8.22 11.50 9.97
CA ASP A 82 7.48 10.85 11.07
C ASP A 82 7.71 9.31 11.02
N PRO A 83 8.37 8.72 12.03
CA PRO A 83 8.69 7.29 12.02
C PRO A 83 7.46 6.36 11.98
N ALA A 84 6.34 6.76 12.59
CA ALA A 84 5.13 5.95 12.61
C ALA A 84 4.44 5.97 11.25
N VAL A 85 4.38 7.15 10.60
CA VAL A 85 3.92 7.28 9.21
C VAL A 85 4.82 6.49 8.27
N ARG A 86 6.15 6.61 8.41
CA ARG A 86 7.12 5.88 7.60
C ARG A 86 6.90 4.37 7.70
N GLN A 87 6.80 3.84 8.93
CA GLN A 87 6.59 2.41 9.14
C GLN A 87 5.25 1.94 8.58
N ALA A 88 4.17 2.69 8.80
CA ALA A 88 2.87 2.33 8.24
C ALA A 88 2.87 2.38 6.71
N GLY A 89 3.61 3.32 6.11
CA GLY A 89 3.84 3.36 4.67
C GLY A 89 4.57 2.10 4.17
N ILE A 90 5.66 1.71 4.84
CA ILE A 90 6.39 0.46 4.52
C ILE A 90 5.46 -0.75 4.56
N ASP A 91 4.64 -0.87 5.62
CA ASP A 91 3.70 -1.98 5.78
C ASP A 91 2.72 -2.05 4.57
N VAL A 92 2.17 -0.91 4.13
CA VAL A 92 1.30 -0.83 2.94
C VAL A 92 2.06 -1.21 1.67
N GLY A 93 3.23 -0.62 1.45
CA GLY A 93 4.03 -0.88 0.25
C GLY A 93 4.46 -2.34 0.10
N ARG A 94 4.80 -3.02 1.21
CA ARG A 94 5.04 -4.47 1.23
C ARG A 94 3.81 -5.26 0.77
N SER A 95 2.62 -4.88 1.26
CA SER A 95 1.37 -5.55 0.91
C SER A 95 0.99 -5.37 -0.56
N LEU A 96 1.28 -4.19 -1.12
CA LEU A 96 1.13 -3.91 -2.55
C LEU A 96 2.10 -4.75 -3.39
N CYS A 97 3.38 -4.79 -3.02
CA CYS A 97 4.36 -5.65 -3.70
C CYS A 97 3.94 -7.12 -3.63
N ALA A 98 3.52 -7.58 -2.45
CA ALA A 98 3.02 -8.93 -2.24
C ALA A 98 1.81 -9.26 -3.13
N SER A 99 0.88 -8.31 -3.30
CA SER A 99 -0.27 -8.46 -4.20
C SER A 99 0.17 -8.65 -5.66
N VAL A 100 1.11 -7.82 -6.14
CA VAL A 100 1.67 -7.98 -7.50
C VAL A 100 2.38 -9.32 -7.66
N ILE A 101 3.14 -9.75 -6.65
CA ILE A 101 3.86 -11.03 -6.67
C ILE A 101 2.91 -12.23 -6.77
N VAL A 102 1.82 -12.24 -5.99
CA VAL A 102 0.85 -13.36 -6.01
C VAL A 102 -0.01 -13.38 -7.26
N ASP A 103 -0.27 -12.21 -7.87
CA ASP A 103 -1.09 -12.07 -9.08
C ASP A 103 -0.26 -12.23 -10.37
N THR A 104 1.08 -12.31 -10.29
CA THR A 104 1.96 -12.53 -11.44
C THR A 104 2.39 -13.98 -11.53
N ASP A 105 1.76 -14.74 -12.43
CA ASP A 105 1.98 -16.20 -12.59
C ASP A 105 3.46 -16.57 -12.77
N SER A 106 4.23 -15.80 -13.54
CA SER A 106 5.64 -16.07 -13.79
C SER A 106 6.51 -15.94 -12.53
N ILE A 107 6.14 -15.06 -11.60
CA ILE A 107 6.83 -14.91 -10.31
C ILE A 107 6.32 -15.97 -9.35
N ALA A 108 5.00 -16.14 -9.25
CA ALA A 108 4.38 -17.13 -8.39
C ALA A 108 4.88 -18.55 -8.71
N ALA A 109 5.14 -18.88 -9.97
CA ALA A 109 5.69 -20.19 -10.37
C ALA A 109 7.08 -20.48 -9.74
N GLU A 110 7.90 -19.46 -9.50
CA GLU A 110 9.26 -19.58 -8.97
C GLU A 110 9.32 -19.67 -7.43
N LEU A 111 8.22 -19.35 -6.74
CA LEU A 111 8.16 -19.32 -5.27
C LEU A 111 7.93 -20.71 -4.65
N THR A 112 8.59 -20.96 -3.52
CA THR A 112 8.28 -22.10 -2.65
C THR A 112 6.88 -21.97 -2.02
N PRO A 113 6.27 -23.06 -1.55
CA PRO A 113 4.98 -23.00 -0.86
C PRO A 113 4.97 -22.04 0.35
N ALA A 114 6.07 -22.00 1.13
CA ALA A 114 6.19 -21.12 2.29
C ALA A 114 6.25 -19.63 1.87
N GLU A 115 6.97 -19.30 0.81
CA GLU A 115 7.03 -17.93 0.29
C GLU A 115 5.68 -17.50 -0.30
N LYS A 116 4.99 -18.39 -1.02
CA LYS A 116 3.62 -18.14 -1.50
C LYS A 116 2.67 -17.82 -0.34
N GLU A 117 2.73 -18.61 0.72
CA GLU A 117 1.89 -18.37 1.90
C GLU A 117 2.22 -17.03 2.57
N LYS A 118 3.51 -16.70 2.70
CA LYS A 118 3.96 -15.39 3.21
C LYS A 118 3.36 -14.25 2.39
N TYR A 119 3.56 -14.23 1.07
CA TYR A 119 3.07 -13.13 0.23
C TYR A 119 1.53 -13.08 0.14
N LYS A 120 0.84 -14.22 0.20
CA LYS A 120 -0.63 -14.23 0.31
C LYS A 120 -1.12 -13.58 1.61
N LYS A 121 -0.46 -13.83 2.74
CA LYS A 121 -0.77 -13.18 4.01
C LYS A 121 -0.51 -11.68 3.96
N GLU A 122 0.65 -11.28 3.43
CA GLU A 122 0.98 -9.86 3.27
C GLU A 122 0.00 -9.13 2.35
N ALA A 123 -0.41 -9.73 1.23
CA ALA A 123 -1.41 -9.18 0.33
C ALA A 123 -2.79 -9.04 1.00
N ALA A 124 -3.21 -10.05 1.78
CA ALA A 124 -4.48 -10.01 2.51
C ALA A 124 -4.54 -8.91 3.60
N GLU A 125 -3.39 -8.47 4.10
CA GLU A 125 -3.31 -7.39 5.10
C GLU A 125 -3.29 -5.98 4.49
N ALA A 126 -3.28 -5.84 3.15
CA ALA A 126 -3.16 -4.56 2.47
C ALA A 126 -4.18 -3.52 2.94
N GLU A 127 -5.44 -3.91 3.08
CA GLU A 127 -6.51 -3.01 3.53
C GLU A 127 -6.29 -2.53 4.97
N ALA A 128 -6.05 -3.47 5.90
CA ALA A 128 -5.82 -3.13 7.31
C ALA A 128 -4.58 -2.26 7.51
N ARG A 129 -3.52 -2.51 6.73
CA ARG A 129 -2.29 -1.70 6.73
C ARG A 129 -2.54 -0.32 6.10
N ASN A 130 -3.37 -0.22 5.07
CA ASN A 130 -3.75 1.06 4.45
C ASN A 130 -4.59 1.93 5.38
N ASP A 131 -5.52 1.32 6.12
CA ASP A 131 -6.30 2.01 7.16
C ASP A 131 -5.40 2.55 8.27
N LYS A 132 -4.41 1.76 8.71
CA LYS A 132 -3.42 2.19 9.69
C LYS A 132 -2.59 3.35 9.16
N PHE A 133 -2.07 3.24 7.93
CA PHE A 133 -1.32 4.31 7.28
C PHE A 133 -2.13 5.61 7.19
N SER A 134 -3.38 5.53 6.75
CA SER A 134 -4.28 6.69 6.66
C SER A 134 -4.49 7.37 8.03
N LYS A 135 -4.66 6.59 9.10
CA LYS A 135 -4.79 7.12 10.47
C LYS A 135 -3.51 7.79 10.97
N GLU A 136 -2.35 7.20 10.69
CA GLU A 136 -1.06 7.81 11.05
C GLU A 136 -0.80 9.10 10.28
N MET A 137 -1.13 9.13 8.99
CA MET A 137 -1.09 10.33 8.16
C MET A 137 -1.98 11.43 8.72
N GLU A 138 -3.24 11.13 9.04
CA GLU A 138 -4.16 12.09 9.66
C GLU A 138 -3.65 12.62 11.00
N ARG A 139 -3.11 11.74 11.86
CA ARG A 139 -2.53 12.12 13.15
C ARG A 139 -1.39 13.11 12.93
N ALA A 140 -0.45 12.78 12.04
CA ALA A 140 0.73 13.58 11.79
C ALA A 140 0.39 14.94 11.15
N LEU A 141 -0.56 14.97 10.20
CA LEU A 141 -1.07 16.21 9.59
C LEU A 141 -1.77 17.12 10.61
N LYS A 142 -2.52 16.57 11.56
CA LYS A 142 -3.15 17.34 12.64
C LYS A 142 -2.13 17.97 13.58
N ASN A 143 -1.00 17.30 13.84
CA ASN A 143 0.05 17.81 14.72
C ASN A 143 0.95 18.87 14.07
N LYS A 144 0.91 19.03 12.75
CA LYS A 144 1.61 20.09 12.00
C LYS A 144 0.86 21.44 11.99
N LYS A 145 -0.45 21.44 12.28
CA LYS A 145 -1.32 22.63 12.28
C LYS A 145 -1.46 23.25 13.65
#